data_AF-A0A1G0CRR2-F1
#
_entry.id   AF-A0A1G0CRR2-F1
#
_cell.length_a   1.000
_cell.length_b   1.000
_cell.length_c   1.000
_cell.angle_alpha   90.00
_cell.angle_beta   90.00
_cell.angle_gamma   90.00
#
_symmetry.space_group_name_H-M   'P 1'
#
loop_
_entity.id
_entity.type
_entity.pdbx_description
1 polymer ?
#
loop_
_entity_poly.entity_id
_entity_poly.type
_entity_poly.pdbx_seq_one_letter_code
_entity_poly.pdbx_strand_id
1 'polypeptide(L)'
;MNAATPIASLLAGASGAIPPTITFDAPPLRRLKLWNLEEKFHCPVIGTCLSMEELVRFARRFHFAAELRDEFALHVEANRCSMARNEFAETLQKHFDRKYAVALKRFDAARCDAEVLALWRDSIASGEVAAPMWAALTHKHAGEDTRNTVYADIHMLSHQVGAGKAADTRRLAILEQENAALRGDLSKAKEREATLTGKLNELKAKLQRLGNAEQEAAKLRERLTRLENGTAMIEIGRRLVKLELANQRLMAGSQRVWELEKTLAASRDAASRFAAERDQLAAERDAMERMLIEEEGCDGECDSACPLSAEADGEARSVLCVGGRTGLITQYRNLAQRPQG
;
A
#
# COMPACT_ATOMS: atom_id res chain seq x y z
N MET A 1 -61.76 -102.96 80.99
CA MET A 1 -60.57 -103.48 80.30
C MET A 1 -59.51 -102.39 80.33
N ASN A 2 -58.54 -102.60 81.24
CA ASN A 2 -57.24 -101.96 81.54
C ASN A 2 -57.02 -100.50 81.07
N ALA A 3 -57.02 -99.45 81.90
CA ALA A 3 -56.24 -99.12 83.11
C ALA A 3 -54.73 -98.91 82.88
N ALA A 4 -54.24 -97.66 83.03
CA ALA A 4 -52.98 -97.30 83.70
C ALA A 4 -52.75 -95.76 83.75
N THR A 5 -52.93 -95.23 84.96
CA THR A 5 -52.20 -94.20 85.74
C THR A 5 -51.08 -93.33 85.11
N PRO A 6 -50.97 -92.04 85.50
CA PRO A 6 -49.82 -91.17 85.22
C PRO A 6 -48.75 -91.25 86.35
N ILE A 7 -47.47 -91.07 86.01
CA ILE A 7 -46.40 -90.83 86.98
C ILE A 7 -45.51 -89.68 86.48
N ALA A 8 -45.42 -88.65 87.30
CA ALA A 8 -44.43 -87.60 87.20
C ALA A 8 -43.09 -88.07 87.79
N SER A 9 -42.00 -87.53 87.22
CA SER A 9 -40.85 -86.94 87.93
C SER A 9 -39.46 -87.47 87.52
N LEU A 10 -38.56 -86.48 87.41
CA LEU A 10 -37.10 -86.51 87.56
C LEU A 10 -36.28 -87.32 86.53
N LEU A 11 -35.53 -86.58 85.69
CA LEU A 11 -34.06 -86.52 85.80
C LEU A 11 -33.50 -85.35 84.98
N ALA A 12 -32.84 -84.45 85.70
CA ALA A 12 -32.00 -83.39 85.17
C ALA A 12 -30.66 -83.96 84.69
N GLY A 13 -30.02 -83.23 83.77
CA GLY A 13 -28.57 -83.25 83.61
C GLY A 13 -28.03 -84.09 82.44
N ALA A 14 -27.99 -83.49 81.26
CA ALA A 14 -26.95 -83.80 80.27
C ALA A 14 -26.64 -82.52 79.48
N SER A 15 -25.68 -81.75 80.01
CA SER A 15 -25.02 -80.66 79.31
C SER A 15 -24.27 -81.25 78.11
N GLY A 16 -24.92 -81.28 76.95
CA GLY A 16 -24.29 -81.62 75.68
C GLY A 16 -23.34 -80.50 75.27
N ALA A 17 -22.05 -80.74 75.44
CA ALA A 17 -21.01 -79.86 74.92
C ALA A 17 -21.19 -79.69 73.41
N ILE A 18 -21.40 -78.45 72.97
CA ILE A 18 -21.35 -78.05 71.56
C ILE A 18 -19.92 -78.35 71.08
N PRO A 19 -19.71 -79.15 70.02
CA PRO A 19 -18.37 -79.34 69.49
C PRO A 19 -17.84 -78.00 68.97
N PRO A 20 -16.56 -77.67 69.17
CA PRO A 20 -16.00 -76.44 68.67
C PRO A 20 -16.15 -76.41 67.14
N THR A 21 -16.85 -75.41 66.63
CA THR A 21 -16.88 -75.09 65.20
C THR A 21 -15.45 -74.80 64.77
N ILE A 22 -14.83 -75.75 64.07
CA ILE A 22 -13.55 -75.53 63.41
C ILE A 22 -13.83 -74.54 62.29
N THR A 23 -13.58 -73.26 62.56
CA THR A 23 -13.47 -72.24 61.52
C THR A 23 -12.21 -72.54 60.74
N PHE A 24 -12.36 -73.19 59.59
CA PHE A 24 -11.30 -73.22 58.60
C PHE A 24 -11.13 -71.78 58.12
N ASP A 25 -10.01 -71.14 58.48
CA ASP A 25 -9.60 -69.87 57.89
C ASP A 25 -9.54 -70.08 56.37
N ALA A 26 -10.51 -69.51 55.66
CA ALA A 26 -10.48 -69.48 54.22
C ALA A 26 -9.18 -68.79 53.80
N PRO A 27 -8.42 -69.35 52.83
CA PRO A 27 -7.19 -68.74 52.38
C PRO A 27 -7.46 -67.27 52.00
N PRO A 28 -6.54 -66.34 52.33
CA PRO A 28 -6.78 -64.93 52.10
C PRO A 28 -7.11 -64.69 50.63
N LEU A 29 -8.26 -64.06 50.37
CA LEU A 29 -8.69 -63.74 49.01
C LEU A 29 -7.62 -62.87 48.34
N ARG A 30 -7.09 -63.34 47.21
CA ARG A 30 -6.08 -62.63 46.42
C ARG A 30 -6.72 -62.08 45.16
N ARG A 31 -6.14 -60.99 44.65
CA ARG A 31 -6.49 -60.49 43.32
C ARG A 31 -6.27 -61.58 42.27
N LEU A 32 -7.19 -61.68 41.31
CA LEU A 32 -7.04 -62.55 40.17
C LEU A 32 -5.85 -62.08 39.32
N LYS A 33 -5.21 -63.05 38.66
CA LYS A 33 -4.16 -62.79 37.68
C LYS A 33 -4.78 -62.70 36.30
N LEU A 34 -4.12 -61.97 35.39
CA LEU A 34 -4.52 -61.78 34.00
C LEU A 34 -4.93 -63.11 33.35
N TRP A 35 -4.06 -64.11 33.41
CA TRP A 35 -4.25 -65.45 32.85
C TRP A 35 -5.24 -66.34 33.62
N ASN A 36 -5.83 -65.86 34.72
CA ASN A 36 -6.89 -66.55 35.45
C ASN A 36 -8.26 -65.89 35.21
N LEU A 37 -8.34 -64.82 34.40
CA LEU A 37 -9.61 -64.25 33.97
C LEU A 37 -10.30 -65.21 32.99
N GLU A 38 -11.63 -65.13 32.88
CA GLU A 38 -12.35 -65.83 31.82
C GLU A 38 -11.94 -65.29 30.43
N GLU A 39 -11.98 -66.15 29.42
CA GLU A 39 -11.59 -65.85 28.04
C GLU A 39 -12.20 -64.54 27.52
N LYS A 40 -13.50 -64.33 27.75
CA LYS A 40 -14.26 -63.16 27.28
C LYS A 40 -13.72 -61.81 27.78
N PHE A 41 -12.95 -61.78 28.88
CA PHE A 41 -12.41 -60.53 29.43
C PHE A 41 -11.07 -60.11 28.80
N HIS A 42 -10.35 -61.01 28.13
CA HIS A 42 -9.00 -60.71 27.65
C HIS A 42 -9.00 -59.68 26.53
N CYS A 43 -9.84 -59.86 25.51
CA CYS A 43 -9.94 -58.93 24.38
C CYS A 43 -10.22 -57.49 24.85
N PRO A 44 -11.26 -57.23 25.66
CA PRO A 44 -11.50 -55.86 26.14
C PRO A 44 -10.43 -55.36 27.10
N VAL A 45 -9.79 -56.22 27.90
CA VAL A 45 -8.64 -55.82 28.74
C VAL A 45 -7.48 -55.36 27.85
N ILE A 46 -7.11 -56.11 26.83
CA ILE A 46 -6.03 -55.75 25.91
C ILE A 46 -6.41 -54.49 25.12
N GLY A 47 -7.63 -54.42 24.59
CA GLY A 47 -8.09 -53.30 23.77
C GLY A 47 -8.27 -51.99 24.52
N THR A 48 -8.59 -52.06 25.82
CA THR A 48 -8.87 -50.86 26.64
C THR A 48 -7.69 -50.46 27.51
N CYS A 49 -6.96 -51.43 28.08
CA CYS A 49 -5.92 -51.17 29.06
C CYS A 49 -4.51 -51.02 28.44
N LEU A 50 -4.33 -51.46 27.20
CA LEU A 50 -3.05 -51.35 26.49
C LEU A 50 -3.21 -50.42 25.28
N SER A 51 -2.43 -49.33 25.25
CA SER A 51 -2.36 -48.49 24.05
C SER A 51 -1.67 -49.23 22.91
N MET A 52 -1.94 -48.81 21.66
CA MET A 52 -1.30 -49.44 20.50
C MET A 52 0.24 -49.30 20.55
N GLU A 53 0.76 -48.16 21.03
CA GLU A 53 2.20 -47.94 21.20
C GLU A 53 2.82 -48.88 22.25
N GLU A 54 2.10 -49.16 23.34
CA GLU A 54 2.52 -50.16 24.32
C GLU A 54 2.50 -51.56 23.71
N LEU A 55 1.41 -51.91 23.02
CA LEU A 55 1.27 -53.21 22.35
C LEU A 55 2.42 -53.48 21.37
N VAL A 56 2.80 -52.49 20.55
CA VAL A 56 3.95 -52.58 19.64
C VAL A 56 5.27 -52.81 20.40
N ARG A 57 5.47 -52.15 21.56
CA ARG A 57 6.67 -52.37 22.39
C ARG A 57 6.71 -53.78 22.97
N PHE A 58 5.56 -54.28 23.43
CA PHE A 58 5.45 -55.66 23.90
C PHE A 58 5.69 -56.65 22.77
N ALA A 59 5.12 -56.43 21.59
CA ALA A 59 5.30 -57.28 20.42
C ALA A 59 6.76 -57.40 20.01
N ARG A 60 7.52 -56.29 20.01
CA ARG A 60 8.97 -56.31 19.77
C ARG A 60 9.73 -57.08 20.83
N ARG A 61 9.40 -56.87 22.11
CA ARG A 61 10.09 -57.49 23.24
C ARG A 61 9.88 -59.00 23.30
N PHE A 62 8.67 -59.46 22.98
CA PHE A 62 8.29 -60.87 23.09
C PHE A 62 8.28 -61.59 21.73
N HIS A 63 8.82 -60.95 20.70
CA HIS A 63 8.99 -61.52 19.35
C HIS A 63 7.69 -62.09 18.78
N PHE A 64 6.63 -61.28 18.81
CA PHE A 64 5.35 -61.63 18.20
C PHE A 64 5.54 -61.96 16.71
N ALA A 65 4.78 -62.94 16.24
CA ALA A 65 4.79 -63.34 14.84
C ALA A 65 4.05 -62.34 13.94
N ALA A 66 3.05 -61.65 14.50
CA ALA A 66 2.29 -60.62 13.80
C ALA A 66 3.15 -59.42 13.37
N GLU A 67 2.84 -58.88 12.19
CA GLU A 67 3.51 -57.68 11.67
C GLU A 67 3.19 -56.45 12.54
N LEU A 68 4.20 -55.62 12.80
CA LEU A 68 4.03 -54.45 13.68
C LEU A 68 3.06 -53.38 13.16
N ARG A 69 2.69 -53.44 11.87
CA ARG A 69 1.72 -52.52 11.24
C ARG A 69 0.28 -53.06 11.26
N ASP A 70 0.10 -54.36 11.55
CA ASP A 70 -1.20 -54.98 11.63
C ASP A 70 -1.71 -54.93 13.09
N GLU A 71 -2.42 -53.85 13.39
CA GLU A 71 -2.99 -53.60 14.72
C GLU A 71 -3.92 -54.74 15.19
N PHE A 72 -4.67 -55.34 14.27
CA PHE A 72 -5.59 -56.42 14.60
C PHE A 72 -4.84 -57.72 14.92
N ALA A 73 -3.86 -58.09 14.10
CA ALA A 73 -3.06 -59.29 14.34
C ALA A 73 -2.26 -59.19 15.65
N LEU A 74 -1.66 -58.02 15.94
CA LEU A 74 -0.99 -57.76 17.21
C LEU A 74 -1.93 -57.92 18.40
N HIS A 75 -3.15 -57.39 18.29
CA HIS A 75 -4.16 -57.48 19.35
C HIS A 75 -4.56 -58.94 19.61
N VAL A 76 -4.85 -59.71 18.55
CA VAL A 76 -5.21 -61.13 18.65
C VAL A 76 -4.10 -61.95 19.28
N GLU A 77 -2.84 -61.71 18.88
CA GLU A 77 -1.69 -62.42 19.45
C GLU A 77 -1.49 -62.08 20.94
N ALA A 78 -1.59 -60.81 21.31
CA ALA A 78 -1.55 -60.40 22.73
C ALA A 78 -2.69 -60.99 23.55
N ASN A 79 -3.90 -61.02 22.99
CA ASN A 79 -5.07 -61.65 23.61
C ASN A 79 -4.79 -63.14 23.90
N ARG A 80 -4.37 -63.90 22.87
CA ARG A 80 -4.03 -65.33 23.00
C ARG A 80 -2.92 -65.57 24.02
N CYS A 81 -1.85 -64.78 23.98
CA CYS A 81 -0.74 -64.88 24.92
C CYS A 81 -1.14 -64.52 26.36
N SER A 82 -2.22 -63.76 26.56
CA SER A 82 -2.70 -63.40 27.90
C SER A 82 -3.54 -64.49 28.58
N MET A 83 -4.09 -65.45 27.82
CA MET A 83 -5.01 -66.48 28.32
C MET A 83 -4.34 -67.60 29.13
N ALA A 84 -3.00 -67.67 29.14
CA ALA A 84 -2.24 -68.66 29.89
C ALA A 84 -1.05 -68.01 30.58
N ARG A 85 -0.58 -68.63 31.66
CA ARG A 85 0.60 -68.15 32.37
C ARG A 85 1.85 -68.36 31.52
N ASN A 86 2.51 -67.26 31.15
CA ASN A 86 3.79 -67.24 30.44
C ASN A 86 4.51 -65.91 30.73
N GLU A 87 5.72 -65.74 30.22
CA GLU A 87 6.55 -64.55 30.46
C GLU A 87 5.87 -63.25 30.00
N PHE A 88 5.15 -63.30 28.87
CA PHE A 88 4.39 -62.17 28.34
C PHE A 88 3.27 -61.76 29.31
N ALA A 89 2.41 -62.69 29.70
CA ALA A 89 1.28 -62.43 30.58
C ALA A 89 1.72 -61.97 31.98
N GLU A 90 2.82 -62.52 32.51
CA GLU A 90 3.42 -62.07 33.77
C GLU A 90 3.98 -60.65 33.68
N THR A 91 4.63 -60.32 32.56
CA THR A 91 5.16 -58.97 32.34
C THR A 91 4.05 -57.96 32.12
N LEU A 92 3.00 -58.34 31.39
CA LEU A 92 1.84 -57.51 31.13
C LEU A 92 1.03 -57.25 32.41
N GLN A 93 0.84 -58.28 33.25
CA GLN A 93 0.28 -58.13 34.61
C GLN A 93 1.06 -57.09 35.42
N LYS A 94 2.40 -57.22 35.50
CA LYS A 94 3.25 -56.26 36.23
C LYS A 94 3.15 -54.85 35.66
N HIS A 95 3.05 -54.74 34.33
CA HIS A 95 2.87 -53.46 33.66
C HIS A 95 1.54 -52.80 34.03
N PHE A 96 0.41 -53.52 33.96
CA PHE A 96 -0.89 -53.01 34.38
C PHE A 96 -0.93 -52.69 35.88
N ASP A 97 -0.37 -53.54 36.73
CA ASP A 97 -0.31 -53.29 38.17
C ASP A 97 0.48 -52.01 38.51
N ARG A 98 1.57 -51.73 37.76
CA ARG A 98 2.33 -50.49 37.90
C ARG A 98 1.60 -49.28 37.31
N LYS A 99 1.07 -49.41 36.09
CA LYS A 99 0.40 -48.33 35.34
C LYS A 99 -0.86 -47.85 36.06
N TYR A 100 -1.60 -48.78 36.67
CA TYR A 100 -2.89 -48.52 37.31
C TYR A 100 -2.82 -48.61 38.84
N ALA A 101 -1.63 -48.43 39.43
CA ALA A 101 -1.40 -48.54 40.88
C ALA A 101 -2.32 -47.63 41.71
N VAL A 102 -2.64 -46.43 41.22
CA VAL A 102 -3.54 -45.49 41.90
C VAL A 102 -4.97 -46.04 41.97
N ALA A 103 -5.51 -46.53 40.86
CA ALA A 103 -6.84 -47.14 40.82
C ALA A 103 -6.88 -48.42 41.65
N LEU A 104 -5.83 -49.24 41.60
CA LEU A 104 -5.72 -50.44 42.44
C LEU A 104 -5.76 -50.10 43.93
N LYS A 105 -5.02 -49.08 44.36
CA LYS A 105 -5.04 -48.60 45.74
C LYS A 105 -6.41 -48.06 46.15
N ARG A 106 -7.14 -47.39 45.23
CA ARG A 106 -8.51 -46.92 45.46
C ARG A 106 -9.46 -48.11 45.67
N PHE A 107 -9.40 -49.11 44.80
CA PHE A 107 -10.25 -50.30 44.86
C PHE A 107 -9.93 -51.22 46.05
N ASP A 108 -8.68 -51.24 46.54
CA ASP A 108 -8.30 -52.01 47.73
C ASP A 108 -9.06 -51.62 49.01
N ALA A 109 -9.69 -50.44 49.04
CA ALA A 109 -10.59 -50.03 50.12
C ALA A 109 -11.89 -50.83 50.16
N ALA A 110 -12.36 -51.34 49.01
CA ALA A 110 -13.56 -52.15 48.92
C ALA A 110 -13.39 -53.52 49.62
N ARG A 111 -14.38 -53.89 50.42
CA ARG A 111 -14.44 -55.10 51.27
C ARG A 111 -15.46 -56.13 50.81
N CYS A 112 -16.32 -55.78 49.86
CA CYS A 112 -17.32 -56.68 49.29
C CYS A 112 -17.53 -56.41 47.79
N ASP A 113 -18.24 -57.31 47.13
CA ASP A 113 -18.53 -57.22 45.68
C ASP A 113 -19.31 -55.93 45.32
N ALA A 114 -20.31 -55.58 46.13
CA ALA A 114 -21.14 -54.40 45.91
C ALA A 114 -20.34 -53.09 45.93
N GLU A 115 -19.34 -52.98 46.81
CA GLU A 115 -18.46 -51.80 46.86
C GLU A 115 -17.53 -51.71 45.65
N VAL A 116 -17.07 -52.85 45.12
CA VAL A 116 -16.28 -52.88 43.86
C VAL A 116 -17.14 -52.39 42.70
N LEU A 117 -18.38 -52.85 42.61
CA LEU A 117 -19.32 -52.45 41.57
C LEU A 117 -19.68 -50.96 41.67
N ALA A 118 -19.86 -50.43 42.88
CA ALA A 118 -20.09 -49.01 43.11
C ALA A 118 -18.91 -48.17 42.59
N LEU A 119 -17.67 -48.53 42.98
CA LEU A 119 -16.46 -47.84 42.50
C LEU A 119 -16.32 -47.90 40.97
N TRP A 120 -16.67 -49.03 40.35
CA TRP A 120 -16.68 -49.15 38.89
C TRP A 120 -17.68 -48.15 38.25
N ARG A 121 -18.93 -48.15 38.74
CA ARG A 121 -19.99 -47.26 38.23
C ARG A 121 -19.65 -45.78 38.39
N ASP A 122 -19.08 -45.40 39.53
CA ASP A 122 -18.64 -44.01 39.74
C ASP A 122 -17.52 -43.63 38.77
N SER A 123 -16.59 -44.55 38.51
CA SER A 123 -15.45 -44.29 37.63
C SER A 123 -15.89 -44.14 36.17
N ILE A 124 -16.77 -45.01 35.67
CA ILE A 124 -17.26 -44.89 34.28
C ILE A 124 -18.12 -43.63 34.11
N ALA A 125 -18.89 -43.23 35.13
CA ALA A 125 -19.64 -41.98 35.11
C ALA A 125 -18.73 -40.74 35.04
N SER A 126 -17.53 -40.80 35.63
CA SER A 126 -16.51 -39.75 35.50
C SER A 126 -15.64 -39.87 34.24
N GLY A 127 -15.89 -40.84 33.37
CA GLY A 127 -15.13 -41.08 32.14
C GLY A 127 -13.79 -41.82 32.35
N GLU A 128 -13.52 -42.35 33.54
CA GLU A 128 -12.36 -43.21 33.80
C GLU A 128 -12.72 -44.66 33.44
N VAL A 129 -11.98 -45.27 32.50
CA VAL A 129 -12.33 -46.60 31.97
C VAL A 129 -11.23 -47.63 32.20
N ALA A 130 -10.05 -47.46 31.60
CA ALA A 130 -8.98 -48.49 31.59
C ALA A 130 -8.49 -48.88 33.00
N ALA A 131 -8.16 -47.89 33.83
CA ALA A 131 -7.64 -48.12 35.18
C ALA A 131 -8.65 -48.80 36.13
N PRO A 132 -9.91 -48.32 36.26
CA PRO A 132 -10.92 -48.97 37.08
C PRO A 132 -11.37 -50.32 36.52
N MET A 133 -11.33 -50.53 35.20
CA MET A 133 -11.63 -51.84 34.59
C MET A 133 -10.63 -52.90 35.06
N TRP A 134 -9.32 -52.61 34.97
CA TRP A 134 -8.29 -53.51 35.47
C TRP A 134 -8.44 -53.79 36.96
N ALA A 135 -8.73 -52.75 37.75
CA ALA A 135 -8.90 -52.87 39.18
C ALA A 135 -10.11 -53.75 39.55
N ALA A 136 -11.27 -53.52 38.93
CA ALA A 136 -12.51 -54.26 39.19
C ALA A 136 -12.41 -55.73 38.77
N LEU A 137 -11.94 -56.01 37.54
CA LEU A 137 -11.85 -57.38 37.02
C LEU A 137 -10.93 -58.28 37.85
N THR A 138 -9.83 -57.71 38.35
CA THR A 138 -8.85 -58.44 39.15
C THR A 138 -9.13 -58.40 40.65
N HIS A 139 -10.14 -57.67 41.13
CA HIS A 139 -10.35 -57.47 42.55
C HIS A 139 -10.70 -58.79 43.28
N LYS A 140 -10.17 -58.95 44.49
CA LYS A 140 -10.31 -60.17 45.31
C LYS A 140 -11.73 -60.43 45.80
N HIS A 141 -12.55 -59.39 45.91
CA HIS A 141 -13.96 -59.46 46.30
C HIS A 141 -14.92 -59.38 45.11
N ALA A 142 -14.43 -59.18 43.88
CA ALA A 142 -15.29 -59.16 42.71
C ALA A 142 -15.81 -60.59 42.41
N GLY A 143 -17.12 -60.74 42.39
CA GLY A 143 -17.83 -61.92 41.93
C GLY A 143 -18.01 -61.93 40.41
N GLU A 144 -18.63 -62.99 39.91
CA GLU A 144 -18.91 -63.15 38.48
C GLU A 144 -19.85 -62.05 37.95
N ASP A 145 -20.91 -61.72 38.69
CA ASP A 145 -21.90 -60.71 38.30
C ASP A 145 -21.28 -59.32 38.12
N THR A 146 -20.40 -58.91 39.03
CA THR A 146 -19.67 -57.63 38.90
C THR A 146 -18.74 -57.63 37.69
N ARG A 147 -18.00 -58.72 37.45
CA ARG A 147 -17.14 -58.82 36.25
C ARG A 147 -17.95 -58.81 34.96
N ASN A 148 -19.10 -59.49 34.93
CA ASN A 148 -20.03 -59.49 33.81
C ASN A 148 -20.61 -58.10 33.56
N THR A 149 -20.92 -57.34 34.62
CA THR A 149 -21.39 -55.95 34.50
C THR A 149 -20.30 -55.05 33.91
N VAL A 150 -19.07 -55.13 34.42
CA VAL A 150 -17.91 -54.40 33.86
C VAL A 150 -17.72 -54.72 32.37
N TYR A 151 -17.82 -56.00 32.01
CA TYR A 151 -17.72 -56.42 30.61
C TYR A 151 -18.84 -55.86 29.74
N ALA A 152 -20.10 -55.93 30.20
CA ALA A 152 -21.25 -55.40 29.47
C ALA A 152 -21.13 -53.89 29.23
N ASP A 153 -20.70 -53.15 30.26
CA ASP A 153 -20.50 -51.70 30.17
C ASP A 153 -19.41 -51.35 29.14
N ILE A 154 -18.26 -52.03 29.18
CA ILE A 154 -17.16 -51.84 28.22
C ILE A 154 -17.58 -52.22 26.80
N HIS A 155 -18.34 -53.30 26.64
CA HIS A 155 -18.85 -53.74 25.35
C HIS A 155 -19.75 -52.67 24.72
N MET A 156 -20.71 -52.14 25.49
CA MET A 156 -21.60 -51.07 25.02
C MET A 156 -20.84 -49.78 24.76
N LEU A 157 -19.88 -49.41 25.60
CA LEU A 157 -19.05 -48.22 25.40
C LEU A 157 -18.25 -48.33 24.10
N SER A 158 -17.65 -49.49 23.81
CA SER A 158 -16.90 -49.73 22.58
C SER A 158 -17.80 -49.61 21.34
N HIS A 159 -19.04 -50.12 21.41
CA HIS A 159 -20.04 -49.94 20.35
C HIS A 159 -20.41 -48.46 20.15
N GLN A 160 -20.65 -47.71 21.23
CA GLN A 160 -21.01 -46.29 21.17
C GLN A 160 -19.88 -45.45 20.57
N VAL A 161 -18.63 -45.66 21.02
CA VAL A 161 -17.45 -44.98 20.48
C VAL A 161 -17.27 -45.29 19.00
N GLY A 162 -17.43 -46.56 18.61
CA GLY A 162 -17.37 -46.99 17.21
C GLY A 162 -18.44 -46.32 16.34
N ALA A 163 -19.70 -46.32 16.80
CA ALA A 163 -20.82 -45.69 16.09
C ALA A 163 -20.65 -44.17 15.99
N GLY A 164 -20.19 -43.52 17.07
CA GLY A 164 -19.87 -42.09 17.10
C GLY A 164 -18.78 -41.73 16.10
N LYS A 165 -17.64 -42.43 16.12
CA LYS A 165 -16.53 -42.24 15.17
C LYS A 165 -16.98 -42.42 13.72
N ALA A 166 -17.86 -43.39 13.45
CA ALA A 166 -18.42 -43.59 12.12
C ALA A 166 -19.35 -42.44 11.71
N ALA A 167 -20.17 -41.91 12.62
CA ALA A 167 -21.02 -40.76 12.37
C ALA A 167 -20.19 -39.48 12.12
N ASP A 168 -19.15 -39.26 12.92
CA ASP A 168 -18.24 -38.13 12.78
C ASP A 168 -17.47 -38.18 11.46
N THR A 169 -16.95 -39.35 11.08
CA THR A 169 -16.29 -39.55 9.78
C THR A 169 -17.23 -39.21 8.62
N ARG A 170 -18.50 -39.65 8.67
CA ARG A 170 -19.50 -39.31 7.65
C ARG A 170 -19.78 -37.81 7.61
N ARG A 171 -19.95 -37.19 8.77
CA ARG A 171 -20.19 -35.74 8.87
C ARG A 171 -19.01 -34.94 8.33
N LEU A 172 -17.78 -35.36 8.64
CA LEU A 172 -16.57 -34.74 8.12
C LEU A 172 -16.51 -34.81 6.60
N ALA A 173 -16.77 -35.98 6.01
CA ALA A 173 -16.78 -36.15 4.56
C ALA A 173 -17.81 -35.24 3.86
N ILE A 174 -19.01 -35.09 4.44
CA ILE A 174 -20.04 -34.18 3.92
C ILE A 174 -19.55 -32.73 3.97
N LEU A 175 -19.00 -32.30 5.11
CA LEU A 175 -18.48 -30.93 5.26
C LEU A 175 -17.32 -30.63 4.32
N GLU A 176 -16.43 -31.60 4.08
CA GLU A 176 -15.34 -31.47 3.10
C GLU A 176 -15.89 -31.29 1.68
N GLN A 177 -16.92 -32.05 1.30
CA GLN A 177 -17.59 -31.92 0.01
C GLN A 177 -18.27 -30.55 -0.15
N GLU A 178 -19.03 -30.11 0.86
CA GLU A 178 -19.67 -28.79 0.85
C GLU A 178 -18.64 -27.66 0.77
N ASN A 179 -17.53 -27.78 1.51
CA ASN A 179 -16.46 -26.80 1.47
C ASN A 179 -15.81 -26.71 0.08
N ALA A 180 -15.58 -27.86 -0.57
CA ALA A 180 -15.06 -27.91 -1.92
C ALA A 180 -16.04 -27.27 -2.93
N ALA A 181 -17.35 -27.55 -2.80
CA ALA A 181 -18.38 -26.95 -3.65
C ALA A 181 -18.43 -25.42 -3.49
N LEU A 182 -18.48 -24.93 -2.26
CA LEU A 182 -18.49 -23.49 -1.96
C LEU A 182 -17.24 -22.77 -2.47
N ARG A 183 -16.06 -23.40 -2.35
CA ARG A 183 -14.82 -22.86 -2.93
C ARG A 183 -14.90 -22.75 -4.45
N GLY A 184 -15.48 -23.76 -5.10
CA GLY A 184 -15.73 -23.75 -6.54
C GLY A 184 -16.66 -22.61 -6.96
N ASP A 185 -17.77 -22.42 -6.25
CA ASP A 185 -18.74 -21.36 -6.54
C ASP A 185 -18.16 -19.97 -6.28
N LEU A 186 -17.39 -19.80 -5.21
CA LEU A 186 -16.67 -18.56 -4.94
C LEU A 186 -15.67 -18.22 -6.06
N SER A 187 -14.94 -19.21 -6.57
CA SER A 187 -14.02 -19.01 -7.69
C SER A 187 -14.76 -18.53 -8.95
N LYS A 188 -15.88 -19.17 -9.29
CA LYS A 188 -16.73 -18.76 -10.43
C LYS A 188 -17.31 -17.35 -10.22
N ALA A 189 -17.74 -17.02 -9.01
CA ALA A 189 -18.26 -15.69 -8.70
C ALA A 189 -17.18 -14.60 -8.89
N LYS A 190 -15.96 -14.85 -8.40
CA LYS A 190 -14.81 -13.94 -8.59
C LYS A 190 -14.45 -13.75 -10.07
N GLU A 191 -14.48 -14.81 -10.87
CA GLU A 191 -14.21 -14.72 -12.31
C GLU A 191 -15.28 -13.89 -13.05
N ARG A 192 -16.56 -14.08 -12.69
CA ARG A 192 -17.67 -13.27 -13.20
C ARG A 192 -17.52 -11.80 -12.80
N GLU A 193 -17.18 -11.53 -11.55
CA GLU A 193 -16.93 -10.17 -11.05
C GLU A 193 -15.78 -9.49 -11.80
N ALA A 194 -14.65 -10.19 -11.98
CA ALA A 194 -13.51 -9.69 -12.74
C ALA A 194 -13.89 -9.36 -14.20
N THR A 195 -14.68 -10.24 -14.83
CA THR A 195 -15.19 -10.03 -16.20
C THR A 195 -16.08 -8.79 -16.29
N LEU A 196 -17.04 -8.64 -15.36
CA LEU A 196 -17.94 -7.49 -15.32
C LEU A 196 -17.18 -6.19 -15.06
N THR A 197 -16.21 -6.22 -14.15
CA THR A 197 -15.33 -5.08 -13.86
C THR A 197 -14.53 -4.67 -15.10
N GLY A 198 -14.00 -5.64 -15.85
CA GLY A 198 -13.33 -5.39 -17.13
C GLY A 198 -14.24 -4.71 -18.15
N LYS A 199 -15.46 -5.22 -18.35
CA LYS A 199 -16.46 -4.61 -19.25
C LYS A 199 -16.85 -3.19 -18.82
N LEU A 200 -17.01 -2.96 -17.52
CA LEU A 200 -17.35 -1.65 -16.97
C LEU A 200 -16.22 -0.64 -17.27
N ASN A 201 -14.97 -1.04 -17.10
CA ASN A 201 -13.82 -0.21 -17.43
C ASN A 201 -13.72 0.09 -18.93
N GLU A 202 -14.01 -0.88 -19.80
CA GLU A 202 -14.05 -0.68 -21.25
C GLU A 202 -15.16 0.32 -21.65
N LEU A 203 -16.36 0.17 -21.08
CA LEU A 203 -17.47 1.09 -21.31
C LEU A 203 -17.15 2.50 -20.83
N LYS A 204 -16.54 2.65 -19.64
CA LYS A 204 -16.06 3.96 -19.15
C LYS A 204 -15.07 4.61 -20.12
N ALA A 205 -14.11 3.84 -20.63
CA ALA A 205 -13.13 4.35 -21.60
C ALA A 205 -13.80 4.76 -22.92
N LYS A 206 -14.77 4.00 -23.42
CA LYS A 206 -15.55 4.36 -24.62
C LYS A 206 -16.35 5.64 -24.40
N LEU A 207 -17.02 5.77 -23.25
CA LEU A 207 -17.82 6.94 -22.92
C LEU A 207 -16.95 8.21 -22.81
N GLN A 208 -15.75 8.10 -22.24
CA GLN A 208 -14.77 9.19 -22.22
C GLN A 208 -14.30 9.58 -23.64
N ARG A 209 -14.03 8.60 -24.52
CA ARG A 209 -13.66 8.89 -25.92
C ARG A 209 -14.78 9.58 -26.68
N LEU A 210 -16.04 9.14 -26.49
CA LEU A 210 -17.21 9.79 -27.08
C LEU A 210 -17.34 11.23 -26.60
N GLY A 211 -17.23 11.48 -25.29
CA GLY A 211 -17.26 12.84 -24.75
C GLY A 211 -16.16 13.74 -25.32
N ASN A 212 -14.93 13.21 -25.49
CA ASN A 212 -13.85 13.97 -26.13
C ASN A 212 -14.14 14.26 -27.61
N ALA A 213 -14.68 13.28 -28.35
CA ALA A 213 -15.05 13.45 -29.75
C ALA A 213 -16.20 14.47 -29.93
N GLU A 214 -17.19 14.46 -29.03
CA GLU A 214 -18.28 15.44 -29.00
C GLU A 214 -17.76 16.86 -28.76
N GLN A 215 -16.83 17.03 -27.81
CA GLN A 215 -16.18 18.32 -27.57
C GLN A 215 -15.39 18.82 -28.79
N GLU A 216 -14.65 17.93 -29.45
CA GLU A 216 -13.90 18.30 -30.65
C GLU A 216 -14.83 18.64 -31.83
N ALA A 217 -15.91 17.86 -32.01
CA ALA A 217 -16.93 18.16 -33.01
C ALA A 217 -17.62 19.51 -32.75
N ALA A 218 -17.89 19.86 -31.48
CA ALA A 218 -18.42 21.17 -31.11
C ALA A 218 -17.46 22.31 -31.49
N LYS A 219 -16.16 22.18 -31.18
CA LYS A 219 -15.14 23.18 -31.56
C LYS A 219 -15.02 23.32 -33.08
N LEU A 220 -15.02 22.21 -33.81
CA LEU A 220 -14.95 22.22 -35.28
C LEU A 220 -16.19 22.89 -35.88
N ARG A 221 -17.40 22.60 -35.37
CA ARG A 221 -18.63 23.29 -35.79
C ARG A 221 -18.58 24.79 -35.53
N GLU A 222 -18.04 25.22 -34.38
CA GLU A 222 -17.85 26.64 -34.08
C GLU A 222 -16.85 27.33 -35.03
N ARG A 223 -15.76 26.64 -35.38
CA ARG A 223 -14.80 27.15 -36.38
C ARG A 223 -15.44 27.23 -37.77
N LEU A 224 -16.22 26.22 -38.16
CA LEU A 224 -16.89 26.15 -39.46
C LEU A 224 -17.90 27.29 -39.61
N THR A 225 -18.78 27.48 -38.62
CA THR A 225 -19.75 28.59 -38.60
C THR A 225 -19.07 29.97 -38.65
N ARG A 226 -17.93 30.14 -37.98
CA ARG A 226 -17.15 31.40 -38.07
C ARG A 226 -16.62 31.68 -39.48
N LEU A 227 -16.18 30.63 -40.19
CA LEU A 227 -15.72 30.72 -41.57
C LEU A 227 -16.89 30.97 -42.54
N GLU A 228 -17.99 30.21 -42.41
CA GLU A 228 -19.19 30.31 -43.24
C GLU A 228 -19.87 31.68 -43.12
N ASN A 229 -19.92 32.24 -41.91
CA ASN A 229 -20.53 33.56 -41.67
C ASN A 229 -19.65 34.73 -42.16
N GLY A 230 -18.52 34.47 -42.84
CA GLY A 230 -17.67 35.49 -43.46
C GLY A 230 -16.98 36.43 -42.47
N THR A 231 -17.15 36.25 -41.16
CA THR A 231 -16.59 37.14 -40.11
C THR A 231 -15.07 37.27 -40.21
N ALA A 232 -14.36 36.14 -40.42
CA ALA A 232 -12.92 36.13 -40.63
C ALA A 232 -12.52 36.87 -41.92
N MET A 233 -13.30 36.72 -42.99
CA MET A 233 -13.05 37.40 -44.26
C MET A 233 -13.26 38.92 -44.14
N ILE A 234 -14.30 39.35 -43.43
CA ILE A 234 -14.59 40.76 -43.15
C ILE A 234 -13.47 41.37 -42.28
N GLU A 235 -12.99 40.65 -41.27
CA GLU A 235 -11.89 41.13 -40.42
C GLU A 235 -10.58 41.29 -41.20
N ILE A 236 -10.23 40.30 -42.02
CA ILE A 236 -9.05 40.36 -42.90
C ILE A 236 -9.19 41.52 -43.90
N GLY A 237 -10.37 41.69 -44.51
CA GLY A 237 -10.65 42.81 -45.41
C GLY A 237 -10.47 44.17 -44.74
N ARG A 238 -10.97 44.34 -43.51
CA ARG A 238 -10.77 45.59 -42.74
C ARG A 238 -9.31 45.86 -42.43
N ARG A 239 -8.52 44.83 -42.08
CA ARG A 239 -7.09 44.97 -41.81
C ARG A 239 -6.32 45.35 -43.08
N LEU A 240 -6.66 44.74 -44.22
CA LEU A 240 -6.09 45.08 -45.52
C LEU A 240 -6.34 46.55 -45.88
N VAL A 241 -7.58 47.02 -45.79
CA VAL A 241 -7.92 48.43 -46.05
C VAL A 241 -7.14 49.38 -45.13
N LYS A 242 -7.00 49.03 -43.83
CA LYS A 242 -6.23 49.84 -42.88
C LYS A 242 -4.73 49.89 -43.23
N LEU A 243 -4.15 48.75 -43.62
CA LEU A 243 -2.77 48.67 -44.06
C LEU A 243 -2.52 49.44 -45.35
N GLU A 244 -3.45 49.35 -46.30
CA GLU A 244 -3.37 50.07 -47.57
C GLU A 244 -3.42 51.59 -47.36
N LEU A 245 -4.32 52.09 -46.50
CA LEU A 245 -4.37 53.50 -46.13
C LEU A 245 -3.10 53.96 -45.41
N ALA A 246 -2.54 53.14 -44.52
CA ALA A 246 -1.29 53.44 -43.84
C ALA A 246 -0.11 53.51 -44.83
N ASN A 247 -0.07 52.59 -45.80
CA ASN A 247 0.94 52.57 -46.84
C ASN A 247 0.85 53.81 -47.74
N GLN A 248 -0.36 54.18 -48.18
CA GLN A 248 -0.60 55.42 -48.94
C GLN A 248 -0.13 56.66 -48.17
N ARG A 249 -0.38 56.74 -46.86
CA ARG A 249 0.11 57.85 -46.01
C ARG A 249 1.63 57.87 -45.90
N LEU A 250 2.26 56.70 -45.78
CA LEU A 250 3.72 56.59 -45.75
C LEU A 250 4.33 57.03 -47.09
N MET A 251 3.76 56.60 -48.21
CA MET A 251 4.20 57.02 -49.55
C MET A 251 4.04 58.54 -49.75
N ALA A 252 2.91 59.11 -49.37
CA ALA A 252 2.69 60.57 -49.42
C ALA A 252 3.61 61.33 -48.44
N GLY A 253 3.95 60.73 -47.30
CA GLY A 253 4.96 61.24 -46.38
C GLY A 253 6.36 61.25 -47.02
N SER A 254 6.76 60.14 -47.61
CA SER A 254 8.04 59.99 -48.31
C SER A 254 8.20 60.99 -49.44
N GLN A 255 7.14 61.19 -50.25
CA GLN A 255 7.17 62.17 -51.35
C GLN A 255 7.35 63.60 -50.84
N ARG A 256 6.69 63.96 -49.72
CA ARG A 256 6.85 65.28 -49.09
C ARG A 256 8.24 65.47 -48.52
N VAL A 257 8.80 64.45 -47.86
CA VAL A 257 10.19 64.49 -47.36
C VAL A 257 11.16 64.72 -48.51
N TRP A 258 11.01 63.98 -49.61
CA TRP A 258 11.84 64.14 -50.80
C TRP A 258 11.76 65.56 -51.40
N GLU A 259 10.56 66.14 -51.51
CA GLU A 259 10.40 67.52 -52.01
C GLU A 259 11.02 68.57 -51.06
N LEU A 260 10.87 68.36 -49.75
CA LEU A 260 11.49 69.21 -48.73
C LEU A 260 13.02 69.11 -48.76
N GLU A 261 13.58 67.91 -48.93
CA GLU A 261 15.02 67.69 -49.08
C GLU A 261 15.56 68.42 -50.33
N LYS A 262 14.85 68.32 -51.45
CA LYS A 262 15.19 69.03 -52.69
C LYS A 262 15.15 70.55 -52.50
N THR A 263 14.11 71.07 -51.87
CA THR A 263 13.95 72.51 -51.59
C THR A 263 15.03 73.01 -50.63
N LEU A 264 15.36 72.22 -49.60
CA LEU A 264 16.41 72.53 -48.64
C LEU A 264 17.79 72.55 -49.31
N ALA A 265 18.07 71.59 -50.21
CA ALA A 265 19.30 71.59 -51.01
C ALA A 265 19.40 72.86 -51.88
N ALA A 266 18.33 73.19 -52.62
CA ALA A 266 18.30 74.40 -53.44
C ALA A 266 18.47 75.70 -52.62
N SER A 267 17.84 75.78 -51.43
CA SER A 267 18.01 76.91 -50.52
C SER A 267 19.43 77.02 -49.96
N ARG A 268 20.09 75.90 -49.67
CA ARG A 268 21.49 75.87 -49.22
C ARG A 268 22.43 76.34 -50.32
N ASP A 269 22.21 75.88 -51.56
CA ASP A 269 22.99 76.32 -52.71
C ASP A 269 22.84 77.83 -52.95
N ALA A 270 21.61 78.35 -52.88
CA ALA A 270 21.34 79.78 -52.99
C ALA A 270 22.01 80.59 -51.85
N ALA A 271 21.92 80.11 -50.61
CA ALA A 271 22.58 80.75 -49.47
C ALA A 271 24.11 80.76 -49.63
N SER A 272 24.70 79.67 -50.13
CA SER A 272 26.13 79.60 -50.43
C SER A 272 26.54 80.58 -51.54
N ARG A 273 25.71 80.75 -52.57
CA ARG A 273 25.94 81.74 -53.64
C ARG A 273 25.91 83.17 -53.11
N PHE A 274 24.88 83.53 -52.35
CA PHE A 274 24.78 84.87 -51.75
C PHE A 274 25.90 85.14 -50.74
N ALA A 275 26.35 84.12 -49.99
CA ALA A 275 27.50 84.25 -49.12
C ALA A 275 28.80 84.53 -49.91
N ALA A 276 29.03 83.81 -51.01
CA ALA A 276 30.19 84.04 -51.88
C ALA A 276 30.15 85.44 -52.54
N GLU A 277 28.98 85.87 -53.02
CA GLU A 277 28.77 87.20 -53.60
C GLU A 277 29.01 88.31 -52.57
N ARG A 278 28.50 88.15 -51.35
CA ARG A 278 28.78 89.06 -50.23
C ARG A 278 30.27 89.15 -49.93
N ASP A 279 30.96 88.02 -49.88
CA ASP A 279 32.39 87.98 -49.57
C ASP A 279 33.23 88.62 -50.69
N GLN A 280 32.83 88.42 -51.96
CA GLN A 280 33.42 89.10 -53.10
C GLN A 280 33.22 90.63 -53.03
N LEU A 281 31.99 91.09 -52.83
CA LEU A 281 31.68 92.52 -52.70
C LEU A 281 32.40 93.17 -51.50
N ALA A 282 32.54 92.44 -50.40
CA ALA A 282 33.32 92.90 -49.25
C ALA A 282 34.81 93.04 -49.60
N ALA A 283 35.39 92.09 -50.34
CA ALA A 283 36.77 92.15 -50.80
C ALA A 283 37.00 93.27 -51.83
N GLU A 284 36.08 93.47 -52.78
CA GLU A 284 36.10 94.59 -53.74
C GLU A 284 36.04 95.94 -53.03
N ARG A 285 35.13 96.10 -52.05
CA ARG A 285 35.05 97.29 -51.20
C ARG A 285 36.36 97.53 -50.47
N ASP A 286 36.92 96.51 -49.80
CA ASP A 286 38.16 96.65 -49.03
C ASP A 286 39.39 96.90 -49.94
N ALA A 287 39.35 96.48 -51.22
CA ALA A 287 40.37 96.81 -52.21
C ALA A 287 40.27 98.28 -52.68
N MET A 288 39.06 98.76 -52.98
CA MET A 288 38.84 100.18 -53.31
C MET A 288 39.22 101.10 -52.16
N GLU A 289 38.93 100.71 -50.92
CA GLU A 289 39.33 101.44 -49.72
C GLU A 289 40.85 101.53 -49.58
N ARG A 290 41.60 100.45 -49.88
CA ARG A 290 43.06 100.47 -49.87
C ARG A 290 43.65 101.38 -50.93
N MET A 291 43.09 101.41 -52.14
CA MET A 291 43.51 102.36 -53.19
C MET A 291 43.32 103.82 -52.77
N LEU A 292 42.22 104.14 -52.07
CA LEU A 292 41.98 105.48 -51.51
C LEU A 292 42.96 105.86 -50.39
N ILE A 293 43.50 104.89 -49.66
CA ILE A 293 44.48 105.11 -48.59
C ILE A 293 45.92 105.23 -49.15
N GLU A 294 46.26 104.50 -50.22
CA GLU A 294 47.59 104.52 -50.83
C GLU A 294 47.87 105.77 -51.71
N GLU A 295 46.85 106.49 -52.20
CA GLU A 295 47.06 107.69 -53.04
C GLU A 295 47.69 108.90 -52.31
N GLU A 296 47.77 108.93 -50.97
CA GLU A 296 48.42 110.04 -50.23
C GLU A 296 49.19 109.58 -48.97
N GLY A 297 49.90 108.45 -49.07
CA GLY A 297 50.96 108.09 -48.11
C GLY A 297 52.20 108.96 -48.28
N CYS A 298 52.14 110.23 -47.86
CA CYS A 298 53.29 111.10 -47.63
C CYS A 298 53.50 111.28 -46.12
N ASP A 299 54.13 110.28 -45.50
CA ASP A 299 54.96 110.46 -44.31
C ASP A 299 56.37 110.75 -44.87
N GLY A 300 57.04 111.88 -44.65
CA GLY A 300 57.08 112.69 -43.45
C GLY A 300 58.54 112.77 -43.02
N GLU A 301 59.34 113.63 -43.66
CA GLU A 301 60.55 114.17 -43.06
C GLU A 301 60.76 115.60 -43.56
N CYS A 302 60.24 116.53 -42.76
CA CYS A 302 60.55 117.94 -42.85
C CYS A 302 61.94 118.18 -42.23
N ASP A 303 62.86 118.73 -43.02
CA ASP A 303 63.87 119.62 -42.46
C ASP A 303 64.19 120.76 -43.45
N SER A 304 63.88 121.97 -42.98
CA SER A 304 64.17 123.31 -43.49
C SER A 304 64.65 123.49 -44.94
N ALA A 305 63.76 123.97 -45.82
CA ALA A 305 63.92 125.23 -46.58
C ALA A 305 62.73 125.49 -47.53
N CYS A 306 62.34 126.77 -47.58
CA CYS A 306 61.60 127.43 -48.66
C CYS A 306 60.05 127.32 -48.69
N PRO A 307 59.36 128.42 -49.03
CA PRO A 307 59.19 129.52 -48.09
C PRO A 307 57.72 129.98 -47.97
N LEU A 308 57.40 130.48 -46.78
CA LEU A 308 56.39 131.49 -46.56
C LEU A 308 56.54 132.63 -47.58
N SER A 309 55.46 132.98 -48.30
CA SER A 309 54.81 134.30 -48.16
C SER A 309 53.84 134.62 -49.31
N ALA A 310 52.67 135.15 -48.93
CA ALA A 310 51.84 136.13 -49.65
C ALA A 310 51.17 135.67 -50.97
N GLU A 311 49.87 135.84 -51.23
CA GLU A 311 48.91 136.86 -50.81
C GLU A 311 47.53 136.25 -50.50
N ALA A 312 46.80 136.90 -49.58
CA ALA A 312 45.53 136.46 -49.04
C ALA A 312 44.35 137.14 -49.76
N ASP A 313 43.32 136.37 -50.11
CA ASP A 313 41.91 136.81 -50.00
C ASP A 313 40.95 135.59 -50.01
N GLY A 314 39.79 135.72 -49.35
CA GLY A 314 38.88 134.67 -48.83
C GLY A 314 38.35 133.60 -49.80
N GLU A 315 37.78 132.46 -49.35
CA GLU A 315 36.69 132.30 -48.36
C GLU A 315 36.72 130.86 -47.77
N ALA A 316 36.61 130.69 -46.45
CA ALA A 316 36.67 129.39 -45.78
C ALA A 316 35.35 128.60 -45.93
N ARG A 317 35.36 127.45 -46.61
CA ARG A 317 34.21 126.52 -46.72
C ARG A 317 34.27 125.44 -45.64
N SER A 318 33.18 125.27 -44.88
CA SER A 318 32.98 124.18 -43.93
C SER A 318 32.16 123.04 -44.55
N VAL A 319 32.67 121.80 -44.53
CA VAL A 319 31.95 120.59 -45.00
C VAL A 319 31.64 119.67 -43.81
N LEU A 320 30.39 119.23 -43.70
CA LEU A 320 29.92 118.28 -42.69
C LEU A 320 29.81 116.87 -43.30
N CYS A 321 30.55 115.90 -42.77
CA CYS A 321 30.46 114.50 -43.16
C CYS A 321 29.56 113.75 -42.16
N VAL A 322 28.48 113.10 -42.63
CA VAL A 322 27.52 112.37 -41.77
C VAL A 322 27.54 110.89 -42.12
N GLY A 323 28.09 110.09 -41.21
CA GLY A 323 28.40 108.67 -41.46
C GLY A 323 29.66 108.50 -42.32
N GLY A 324 30.23 107.30 -42.29
CA GLY A 324 31.51 106.99 -42.94
C GLY A 324 32.52 106.38 -41.96
N ARG A 325 33.64 105.89 -42.49
CA ARG A 325 34.72 105.35 -41.67
C ARG A 325 35.67 106.47 -41.23
N THR A 326 35.92 106.55 -39.93
CA THR A 326 36.81 107.55 -39.31
C THR A 326 38.21 107.58 -39.92
N GLY A 327 38.70 106.44 -40.41
CA GLY A 327 39.99 106.34 -41.10
C GLY A 327 40.07 107.07 -42.45
N LEU A 328 38.93 107.45 -43.05
CA LEU A 328 38.88 108.10 -44.36
C LEU A 328 38.63 109.62 -44.29
N ILE A 329 38.63 110.20 -43.08
CA ILE A 329 38.31 111.62 -42.85
C ILE A 329 39.26 112.56 -43.60
N THR A 330 40.55 112.19 -43.71
CA THR A 330 41.54 112.99 -44.44
C THR A 330 41.21 113.06 -45.93
N GLN A 331 40.81 111.94 -46.56
CA GLN A 331 40.43 111.96 -47.99
C GLN A 331 39.13 112.73 -48.22
N TYR A 332 38.13 112.59 -47.33
CA TYR A 332 36.91 113.39 -47.40
C TYR A 332 37.21 114.90 -47.33
N ARG A 333 38.22 115.30 -46.56
CA ARG A 333 38.67 116.69 -46.45
C ARG A 333 39.37 117.18 -47.73
N ASN A 334 40.21 116.35 -48.36
CA ASN A 334 40.91 116.71 -49.60
C ASN A 334 39.97 116.80 -50.81
N LEU A 335 38.98 115.90 -50.91
CA LEU A 335 37.95 115.95 -51.94
C LEU A 335 37.10 117.23 -51.85
N ALA A 336 36.84 117.71 -50.64
CA ALA A 336 36.13 118.97 -50.40
C ALA A 336 36.94 120.23 -50.76
N GLN A 337 38.27 120.14 -50.86
CA GLN A 337 39.17 121.27 -51.11
C GLN A 337 39.67 121.37 -52.56
N ARG A 338 39.37 120.40 -53.43
CA ARG A 338 39.71 120.48 -54.86
C ARG A 338 38.86 121.56 -55.57
N PRO A 339 39.46 122.53 -56.29
CA PRO A 339 38.72 123.49 -57.10
C PRO A 339 37.99 122.75 -58.23
N GLN A 340 36.70 123.04 -58.42
CA GLN A 340 35.92 122.49 -59.52
C GLN A 340 36.46 123.08 -60.84
N GLY A 341 37.14 122.23 -61.61
CA GLY A 341 37.47 122.48 -63.01
C GLY A 341 36.46 121.82 -63.93
#